data_AF-K9VV44-F1
#
_entry.id   AF-K9VV44-F1
#
_cell.length_a   1.000
_cell.length_b   1.000
_cell.length_c   1.000
_cell.angle_alpha   90.00
_cell.angle_beta   90.00
_cell.angle_gamma   90.00
#
_symmetry.space_group_name_H-M   'P 1'
#
loop_
_entity.id
_entity.type
_entity.pdbx_description
1 polymer ?
#
loop_
_entity_poly.entity_id
_entity_poly.type
_entity_poly.pdbx_seq_one_letter_code
_entity_poly.pdbx_strand_id
1 'polypeptide(L)'
;MTQYKNALSETISYEEKVRLMVLTTLREECGRELSKKAYYNDKDSKFDWKGFNENFQADYGDCSVVELLELAKQYYGMNNLEEIRSRRKLHKEQYETKAKKFQVA
;
A
#
# COMPACT_ATOMS: atom_id res chain seq x y z
N MET A 1 31.13 5.75 15.14
CA MET A 1 29.94 5.05 14.60
C MET A 1 29.37 5.91 13.50
N THR A 2 29.56 5.54 12.23
CA THR A 2 28.95 6.22 11.10
C THR A 2 27.44 6.04 11.19
N GLN A 3 26.73 7.10 11.54
CA GLN A 3 25.27 7.14 11.50
C GLN A 3 24.87 6.91 10.04
N TYR A 4 24.34 5.73 9.72
CA TYR A 4 23.83 5.42 8.38
C TYR A 4 22.72 6.44 8.06
N LYS A 5 23.08 7.48 7.29
CA LYS A 5 22.10 8.41 6.74
C LYS A 5 21.26 7.63 5.73
N ASN A 6 19.94 7.70 5.89
CA ASN A 6 19.01 7.03 4.99
C ASN A 6 19.13 7.64 3.59
N ALA A 7 19.74 6.94 2.64
CA ALA A 7 20.00 7.45 1.29
C ALA A 7 18.72 7.93 0.59
N LEU A 8 17.58 7.25 0.79
CA LEU A 8 16.28 7.67 0.26
C LEU A 8 15.84 9.03 0.80
N SER A 9 16.30 9.42 1.98
CA SER A 9 15.98 10.75 2.51
C SER A 9 16.63 11.88 1.72
N GLU A 10 17.77 11.62 1.07
CA GLU A 10 18.55 12.58 0.28
C GLU A 10 18.31 12.48 -1.23
N THR A 11 17.83 11.33 -1.75
CA THR A 11 17.69 11.11 -3.20
C THR A 11 16.30 11.39 -3.76
N ILE A 12 15.24 11.46 -2.94
CA ILE A 12 13.89 11.74 -3.41
C ILE A 12 13.28 12.95 -2.70
N SER A 13 12.53 13.76 -3.46
CA SER A 13 11.85 14.94 -2.94
C SER A 13 10.80 14.56 -1.88
N TYR A 14 10.39 15.52 -1.06
CA TYR A 14 9.29 15.28 -0.12
C TYR A 14 8.00 14.89 -0.84
N GLU A 15 7.71 15.56 -1.96
CA GLU A 15 6.55 15.24 -2.81
C GLU A 15 6.60 13.80 -3.32
N GLU A 16 7.77 13.35 -3.79
CA GLU A 16 7.98 11.98 -4.25
C GLU A 16 7.74 10.96 -3.12
N LYS A 17 8.20 11.26 -1.90
CA LYS A 17 7.92 10.45 -0.70
C LYS A 17 6.42 10.36 -0.42
N VAL A 18 5.69 11.46 -0.56
CA VAL A 18 4.24 11.49 -0.36
C VAL A 18 3.55 10.70 -1.45
N ARG A 19 3.87 10.92 -2.73
CA ARG A 19 3.30 10.18 -3.87
C ARG A 19 3.46 8.67 -3.69
N LEU A 20 4.68 8.19 -3.40
CA LEU A 20 4.94 6.77 -3.15
C LEU A 20 4.16 6.22 -1.94
N MET A 21 3.98 7.04 -0.89
CA MET A 21 3.19 6.65 0.28
C MET A 21 1.71 6.46 -0.07
N VAL A 22 1.13 7.38 -0.84
CA VAL A 22 -0.28 7.28 -1.27
C VAL A 22 -0.45 6.08 -2.22
N LEU A 23 0.42 5.96 -3.23
CA LEU A 23 0.42 4.86 -4.19
C LEU A 23 0.48 3.50 -3.50
N THR A 24 1.40 3.34 -2.55
CA THR A 24 1.55 2.08 -1.81
C THR A 24 0.32 1.76 -0.97
N THR A 25 -0.30 2.77 -0.36
CA THR A 25 -1.51 2.59 0.45
C THR A 25 -2.69 2.15 -0.41
N LEU A 26 -2.89 2.79 -1.55
CA LEU A 26 -3.92 2.43 -2.51
C LEU A 26 -3.76 0.98 -3.02
N ARG A 27 -2.54 0.62 -3.43
CA ARG A 27 -2.23 -0.73 -3.90
C ARG A 27 -2.61 -1.79 -2.87
N GLU A 28 -2.28 -1.54 -1.61
CA GLU A 28 -2.56 -2.46 -0.51
C GLU A 28 -4.06 -2.58 -0.23
N GLU A 29 -4.81 -1.49 -0.25
CA GLU A 29 -6.28 -1.52 -0.11
C GLU A 29 -6.94 -2.31 -1.25
N CYS A 30 -6.63 -1.95 -2.50
CA CYS A 30 -7.18 -2.62 -3.68
C CYS A 30 -6.87 -4.12 -3.65
N GLY A 31 -5.61 -4.48 -3.39
CA GLY A 31 -5.18 -5.87 -3.32
C GLY A 31 -5.88 -6.64 -2.20
N ARG A 32 -6.08 -6.04 -1.02
CA ARG A 32 -6.81 -6.66 0.09
C ARG A 32 -8.27 -6.91 -0.23
N GLU A 33 -8.94 -5.96 -0.86
CA GLU A 33 -10.34 -6.12 -1.26
C GLU A 33 -10.51 -7.20 -2.31
N LEU A 34 -9.66 -7.20 -3.34
CA LEU A 34 -9.68 -8.21 -4.39
C LEU A 34 -9.30 -9.60 -3.86
N SER A 35 -8.29 -9.68 -2.99
CA SER A 35 -7.90 -10.93 -2.34
C SER A 35 -9.01 -11.50 -1.47
N LYS A 36 -9.73 -10.66 -0.71
CA LYS A 36 -10.92 -11.10 0.04
C LYS A 36 -12.00 -11.62 -0.89
N LYS A 37 -12.33 -10.89 -1.96
CA LYS A 37 -13.33 -11.32 -2.95
C LYS A 37 -12.96 -12.65 -3.59
N ALA A 38 -11.69 -12.83 -4.00
CA ALA A 38 -11.20 -14.09 -4.56
C ALA A 38 -11.38 -15.25 -3.58
N TYR A 39 -11.00 -15.07 -2.31
CA TYR A 39 -11.17 -16.09 -1.27
C TYR A 39 -12.63 -16.51 -1.05
N TYR A 40 -13.58 -15.58 -1.14
CA TYR A 40 -15.02 -15.90 -0.99
C TYR A 40 -15.60 -16.57 -2.23
N ASN A 41 -15.14 -16.20 -3.42
CA ASN A 41 -15.65 -16.73 -4.69
C ASN A 41 -15.10 -18.12 -4.99
N ASP A 42 -13.85 -18.39 -4.62
CA ASP A 42 -13.21 -19.69 -4.78
C ASP A 42 -12.14 -19.85 -3.70
N LYS A 43 -12.47 -20.65 -2.69
CA LYS A 43 -11.62 -20.90 -1.51
C LYS A 43 -10.27 -21.51 -1.86
N ASP A 44 -10.18 -22.22 -2.98
CA ASP A 44 -8.96 -22.89 -3.42
C ASP A 44 -8.13 -22.03 -4.40
N SER A 45 -8.71 -20.92 -4.89
CA SER A 45 -7.99 -19.97 -5.72
C SER A 45 -7.04 -19.10 -4.88
N LYS A 46 -5.75 -19.14 -5.23
CA LYS A 46 -4.78 -18.19 -4.68
C LYS A 46 -4.88 -16.88 -5.45
N PHE A 47 -5.10 -15.77 -4.74
CA PHE A 47 -5.04 -14.45 -5.34
C PHE A 47 -3.64 -14.17 -5.91
N ASP A 48 -3.55 -13.88 -7.21
CA ASP A 48 -2.29 -13.55 -7.88
C ASP A 48 -1.85 -12.13 -7.55
N TRP A 49 -1.09 -12.01 -6.47
CA TRP A 49 -0.47 -10.76 -6.06
C TRP A 49 0.52 -10.21 -7.07
N LYS A 50 1.18 -11.07 -7.86
CA LYS A 50 2.20 -10.62 -8.79
C LYS A 50 1.54 -9.92 -9.98
N GLY A 51 0.59 -10.60 -10.63
CA GLY A 51 -0.17 -10.01 -11.74
C GLY A 51 -0.95 -8.76 -11.31
N PHE A 52 -1.54 -8.77 -10.11
CA PHE A 52 -2.17 -7.56 -9.56
C PHE A 52 -1.18 -6.39 -9.43
N ASN A 53 0.02 -6.62 -8.88
CA ASN A 53 1.01 -5.57 -8.70
C ASN A 53 1.51 -5.01 -10.03
N GLU A 54 1.70 -5.86 -11.05
CA GLU A 54 2.13 -5.44 -12.38
C GLU A 54 1.06 -4.56 -13.05
N ASN A 55 -0.21 -4.99 -13.02
CA ASN A 55 -1.32 -4.20 -13.56
C ASN A 55 -1.52 -2.89 -12.79
N PHE A 56 -1.49 -2.93 -11.46
CA PHE A 56 -1.63 -1.72 -10.63
C PHE A 56 -0.52 -0.72 -10.91
N GLN A 57 0.72 -1.20 -11.10
CA GLN A 57 1.84 -0.33 -11.45
C GLN A 57 1.69 0.27 -12.86
N ALA A 58 1.17 -0.49 -13.83
CA ALA A 58 0.89 0.02 -15.17
C ALA A 58 -0.22 1.08 -15.17
N ASP A 59 -1.27 0.88 -14.37
CA ASP A 59 -2.44 1.77 -14.33
C ASP A 59 -2.17 3.06 -13.55
N TYR A 60 -1.43 2.98 -12.44
CA TYR A 60 -1.30 4.08 -11.47
C TYR A 60 0.13 4.52 -11.17
N GLY A 61 1.15 3.84 -11.71
CA GLY A 61 2.55 4.09 -11.38
C GLY A 61 3.04 5.49 -11.71
N ASP A 62 2.49 6.08 -12.78
CA ASP A 62 2.84 7.40 -13.28
C ASP A 62 1.91 8.51 -12.79
N CYS A 63 0.89 8.18 -11.98
CA CYS A 63 -0.02 9.18 -11.42
C CYS A 63 0.72 10.16 -10.50
N SER A 64 0.34 11.42 -10.59
CA SER A 64 0.76 12.48 -9.68
C SER A 64 0.21 12.29 -8.27
N VAL A 65 0.79 13.00 -7.29
CA VAL A 65 0.30 12.94 -5.91
C VAL A 65 -1.15 13.42 -5.79
N VAL A 66 -1.56 14.39 -6.62
CA VAL A 66 -2.91 14.95 -6.61
C VAL A 66 -3.92 13.91 -7.08
N GLU A 67 -3.65 13.25 -8.22
CA GLU A 67 -4.51 12.19 -8.76
C GLU A 67 -4.64 11.03 -7.76
N LEU A 68 -3.52 10.62 -7.13
CA LEU A 68 -3.55 9.56 -6.13
C LEU A 68 -4.37 9.94 -4.89
N LEU A 69 -4.33 11.21 -4.45
CA LEU A 69 -5.15 11.69 -3.34
C LEU A 69 -6.64 11.70 -3.70
N GLU A 70 -6.99 12.08 -4.92
CA GLU A 70 -8.36 12.02 -5.42
C GLU A 70 -8.88 10.59 -5.47
N LEU A 71 -8.08 9.64 -5.97
CA LEU A 71 -8.41 8.21 -5.97
C LEU A 71 -8.60 7.68 -4.54
N ALA A 72 -7.72 8.06 -3.60
CA ALA A 72 -7.81 7.68 -2.20
C ALA A 72 -9.10 8.19 -1.54
N LYS A 73 -9.51 9.41 -1.87
CA LYS A 73 -10.77 9.99 -1.42
C LYS A 73 -11.97 9.27 -2.05
N GLN A 74 -11.95 9.08 -3.37
CA GLN A 74 -13.06 8.52 -4.13
C GLN A 74 -13.37 7.08 -3.74
N TYR A 75 -12.34 6.22 -3.66
CA TYR A 75 -12.54 4.78 -3.44
C TYR A 75 -12.54 4.39 -1.97
N TYR A 76 -11.79 5.11 -1.13
CA TYR A 76 -11.53 4.71 0.26
C TYR A 76 -11.93 5.75 1.30
N GLY A 77 -12.49 6.88 0.88
CA GLY A 77 -12.92 7.95 1.78
C GLY A 77 -11.77 8.63 2.53
N MET A 78 -10.52 8.48 2.07
CA MET A 78 -9.34 9.10 2.69
C MET A 78 -9.19 10.54 2.19
N ASN A 79 -9.62 11.50 3.00
CA ASN A 79 -9.72 12.91 2.63
C ASN A 79 -8.42 13.70 2.77
N ASN A 80 -7.45 13.18 3.53
CA ASN A 80 -6.21 13.87 3.84
C ASN A 80 -5.05 12.90 4.09
N LEU A 81 -3.84 13.45 4.16
CA LEU A 81 -2.62 12.67 4.36
C LEU A 81 -2.54 11.97 5.73
N GLU A 82 -3.18 12.51 6.76
CA GLU A 82 -3.17 11.88 8.09
C GLU A 82 -4.00 10.59 8.10
N GLU A 83 -5.13 10.57 7.41
CA GLU A 83 -5.94 9.35 7.21
C GLU A 83 -5.16 8.28 6.44
N ILE A 84 -4.41 8.68 5.41
CA ILE A 84 -3.55 7.78 4.63
C ILE A 84 -2.41 7.23 5.50
N ARG A 85 -1.76 8.07 6.31
CA ARG A 85 -0.72 7.65 7.25
C ARG A 85 -1.26 6.67 8.28
N SER A 86 -2.44 6.97 8.85
CA SER A 86 -3.14 6.11 9.78
C SER A 86 -3.44 4.75 9.16
N ARG A 87 -3.92 4.73 7.90
CA ARG A 87 -4.21 3.50 7.19
C ARG A 87 -2.96 2.66 6.91
N ARG A 88 -1.88 3.30 6.49
CA ARG A 88 -0.59 2.64 6.30
C ARG A 88 -0.06 2.01 7.60
N LYS A 89 -0.24 2.70 8.74
CA LYS A 89 0.12 2.17 10.06
C LYS A 89 -0.70 0.91 10.38
N LEU A 90 -2.01 0.94 10.14
CA LEU A 90 -2.89 -0.22 10.32
C LEU A 90 -2.44 -1.42 9.46
N HIS A 91 -2.08 -1.20 8.19
CA HIS A 91 -1.54 -2.27 7.34
C HIS A 91 -0.29 -2.90 7.92
N LYS A 92 0.66 -2.06 8.39
CA LYS A 92 1.89 -2.53 9.01
C LYS A 92 1.61 -3.38 10.26
N GLU A 93 0.73 -2.92 11.14
CA GLU A 93 0.33 -3.64 12.36
C GLU A 93 -0.31 -5.00 12.04
N GLN A 94 -1.11 -5.07 10.99
CA GLN A 94 -1.71 -6.33 10.53
C GLN A 94 -0.67 -7.30 9.99
N TYR A 95 0.33 -6.81 9.25
CA TYR A 95 1.46 -7.63 8.79
C TYR A 95 2.27 -8.18 9.96
N GLU A 96 2.63 -7.33 10.92
CA GLU A 96 3.38 -7.73 12.12
C GLU A 96 2.60 -8.75 12.97
N THR A 97 1.30 -8.53 13.13
CA THR A 97 0.42 -9.46 13.86
C THR A 97 0.35 -10.82 13.18
N LYS A 98 0.21 -10.86 11.84
CA LYS A 98 0.26 -12.11 11.08
C LYS A 98 1.61 -12.80 11.26
N ALA A 99 2.72 -12.09 11.07
CA ALA A 99 4.06 -12.65 11.21
C ALA A 99 4.29 -13.27 12.59
N LYS A 100 3.87 -12.61 13.67
CA LYS A 100 3.93 -13.14 15.04
C LYS A 100 3.11 -14.42 15.21
N LYS A 101 1.91 -14.51 14.63
CA LYS A 101 1.08 -15.74 14.69
C LYS A 101 1.76 -16.95 14.04
N PHE A 102 2.55 -16.74 12.98
CA PHE A 102 3.27 -17.82 12.29
C PHE A 102 4.64 -18.15 12.89
N GLN A 103 5.16 -17.33 13.81
CA GLN A 103 6.39 -17.64 14.56
C GLN A 103 6.14 -18.44 15.86
N VAL A 104 4.88 -18.57 16.27
CA VAL A 104 4.46 -19.23 17.52
C VAL A 104 3.71 -20.56 17.24
N ALA A 105 3.68 -21.00 15.98
CA ALA A 105 3.12 -22.28 15.54
C ALA A 105 4.27 -23.22 15.11
#